data_AF-A0A800F2Z5-F1
#
_entry.id   AF-A0A800F2Z5-F1
#
_cell.length_a   1.000
_cell.length_b   1.000
_cell.length_c   1.000
_cell.angle_alpha   90.00
_cell.angle_beta   90.00
_cell.angle_gamma   90.00
#
_symmetry.space_group_name_H-M   'P 1'
#
loop_
_entity.id
_entity.type
_entity.pdbx_description
1 polymer ?
#
loop_
_entity_poly.entity_id
_entity_poly.type
_entity_poly.pdbx_seq_one_letter_code
_entity_poly.pdbx_strand_id
1 'polypeptide(L)'
;MTAGYLLDLLIINEVRKEKMANELESEVVHDLNKQNGFLLKEIGRCLIEVSEGKRPGTFSKHKNYDTGVSEEENPNLIKVLYKLYERHSELWDLEDKRRDTETNQPDERLSAADRVSIVNKKRNDLVEQVDRIINADLKKIKLWGNLVE
;
A
#
# COMPACT_ATOMS: atom_id res chain seq x y z
N MET A 1 12.10 5.97 -1.33
CA MET A 1 11.01 4.97 -1.20
C MET A 1 11.02 4.42 0.21
N THR A 2 9.86 4.35 0.86
CA THR A 2 9.70 3.79 2.21
C THR A 2 9.26 2.34 2.15
N ALA A 3 9.29 1.65 3.29
CA ALA A 3 8.80 0.29 3.39
C ALA A 3 7.30 0.21 3.06
N GLY A 4 6.49 1.17 3.53
CA GLY A 4 5.07 1.27 3.22
C GLY A 4 4.82 1.44 1.73
N TYR A 5 5.58 2.27 1.03
CA TYR A 5 5.45 2.41 -0.43
C TYR A 5 5.80 1.12 -1.18
N LEU A 6 6.83 0.38 -0.75
CA LEU A 6 7.20 -0.88 -1.39
C LEU A 6 6.15 -1.98 -1.13
N LEU A 7 5.59 -2.02 0.08
CA LEU A 7 4.48 -2.91 0.44
C LEU A 7 3.20 -2.57 -0.33
N ASP A 8 2.94 -1.28 -0.56
CA ASP A 8 1.85 -0.79 -1.39
C ASP A 8 1.93 -1.35 -2.82
N LEU A 9 3.10 -1.26 -3.45
CA LEU A 9 3.34 -1.85 -4.78
C LEU A 9 3.18 -3.37 -4.80
N LEU A 10 3.68 -4.05 -3.77
CA LEU A 10 3.56 -5.51 -3.66
C LEU A 10 2.08 -5.92 -3.60
N ILE A 11 1.29 -5.24 -2.77
CA ILE A 11 -0.13 -5.51 -2.61
C ILE A 11 -0.89 -5.24 -3.93
N ILE A 12 -0.56 -4.19 -4.67
CA ILE A 12 -1.15 -3.94 -6.00
C ILE A 12 -0.95 -5.15 -6.92
N ASN A 13 0.26 -5.72 -6.96
CA ASN A 13 0.54 -6.90 -7.78
C ASN A 13 -0.23 -8.13 -7.32
N GLU A 14 -0.37 -8.35 -6.00
CA GLU A 14 -1.18 -9.45 -5.47
C GLU A 14 -2.67 -9.29 -5.79
N VAL A 15 -3.24 -8.09 -5.63
CA VAL A 15 -4.64 -7.80 -5.99
C VAL A 15 -4.86 -8.01 -7.49
N ARG A 16 -3.92 -7.60 -8.34
CA ARG A 16 -4.01 -7.83 -9.78
C ARG A 16 -4.06 -9.32 -10.13
N LYS A 17 -3.20 -10.13 -9.49
CA LYS A 17 -3.21 -11.59 -9.67
C LYS A 17 -4.54 -12.21 -9.25
N GLU A 18 -5.10 -11.75 -8.15
CA GLU A 18 -6.39 -12.22 -7.64
C GLU A 18 -7.55 -11.85 -8.56
N LYS A 19 -7.69 -10.56 -8.91
CA LYS A 19 -8.80 -10.04 -9.72
C LYS A 19 -8.82 -10.62 -11.13
N MET A 20 -7.65 -10.93 -11.68
CA MET A 20 -7.51 -11.45 -13.04
C MET A 20 -7.12 -12.95 -13.07
N ALA A 21 -7.31 -13.69 -11.98
CA ALA A 21 -6.78 -15.06 -11.84
C ALA A 21 -7.14 -16.02 -13.00
N ASN A 22 -8.31 -15.85 -13.61
CA ASN A 22 -8.79 -16.69 -14.72
C ASN A 22 -8.48 -16.12 -16.12
N GLU A 23 -7.96 -14.90 -16.18
CA GLU A 23 -7.74 -14.14 -17.42
C GLU A 23 -6.26 -13.88 -17.70
N LEU A 24 -5.40 -14.05 -16.69
CA LEU A 24 -3.97 -13.81 -16.82
C LEU A 24 -3.28 -14.92 -17.60
N GLU A 25 -2.60 -14.52 -18.68
CA GLU A 25 -1.65 -15.38 -19.37
C GLU A 25 -0.49 -15.77 -18.44
N SER A 26 0.03 -17.00 -18.62
CA SER A 26 1.08 -17.57 -17.78
C SER A 26 2.35 -16.73 -17.75
N GLU A 27 2.70 -16.06 -18.86
CA GLU A 27 3.84 -15.15 -18.94
C GLU A 27 3.65 -13.92 -18.04
N VAL A 28 2.46 -13.33 -18.02
CA VAL A 28 2.14 -12.19 -17.15
C VAL A 28 2.20 -12.60 -15.68
N VAL A 29 1.71 -13.78 -15.32
CA VAL A 29 1.84 -14.33 -13.96
C VAL A 29 3.31 -14.50 -13.58
N HIS A 30 4.13 -15.01 -14.49
CA HIS A 30 5.58 -15.16 -14.27
C HIS A 30 6.26 -13.81 -14.03
N ASP A 31 5.95 -12.81 -14.84
CA ASP A 31 6.48 -11.45 -14.69
C ASP A 31 6.06 -10.80 -13.38
N LEU A 32 4.79 -10.93 -12.99
CA LEU A 32 4.31 -10.42 -11.69
C LEU A 32 5.03 -11.09 -10.52
N ASN A 33 5.24 -12.40 -10.57
CA ASN A 33 5.99 -13.10 -9.52
C ASN A 33 7.46 -12.66 -9.46
N LYS A 34 8.09 -12.42 -10.62
CA LYS A 34 9.44 -11.87 -10.70
C LYS A 34 9.52 -10.47 -10.09
N GLN A 35 8.57 -9.60 -10.41
CA GLN A 35 8.44 -8.26 -9.80
C GLN A 35 8.25 -8.35 -8.28
N ASN A 36 7.40 -9.27 -7.80
CA ASN A 36 7.18 -9.47 -6.37
C ASN A 36 8.45 -9.96 -5.67
N GLY A 37 9.24 -10.82 -6.31
CA GLY A 37 10.56 -11.21 -5.81
C GLY A 37 11.51 -10.02 -5.65
N PHE A 38 11.55 -9.11 -6.62
CA PHE A 38 12.33 -7.87 -6.52
C PHE A 38 11.82 -6.95 -5.41
N LEU A 39 10.49 -6.76 -5.30
CA LEU A 39 9.88 -5.93 -4.26
C LEU A 39 10.20 -6.48 -2.86
N LEU A 40 10.08 -7.79 -2.64
CA LEU A 40 10.44 -8.42 -1.36
C LEU A 40 11.90 -8.18 -0.98
N LYS A 41 12.82 -8.29 -1.95
CA LYS A 41 14.24 -7.98 -1.74
C LYS A 41 14.44 -6.52 -1.34
N GLU A 42 13.79 -5.59 -2.04
CA GLU A 42 13.91 -4.15 -1.74
C GLU A 42 13.25 -3.76 -0.41
N ILE A 43 12.15 -4.42 -0.03
CA ILE A 43 11.53 -4.27 1.29
C ILE A 43 12.55 -4.68 2.37
N GLY A 44 13.13 -5.88 2.26
CA GLY A 44 14.14 -6.37 3.21
C GLY A 44 15.33 -5.42 3.34
N ARG A 45 15.87 -4.95 2.21
CA ARG A 45 16.94 -3.96 2.18
C ARG A 45 16.54 -2.65 2.86
N CYS A 46 15.34 -2.13 2.56
CA CYS A 46 14.84 -0.89 3.14
C CYS A 46 14.72 -1.01 4.67
N LEU A 47 14.22 -2.14 5.18
CA LEU A 47 14.10 -2.38 6.63
C LEU A 47 15.46 -2.37 7.33
N ILE A 48 16.48 -2.98 6.72
CA ILE A 48 17.86 -2.97 7.25
C ILE A 48 18.43 -1.55 7.25
N GLU A 49 18.33 -0.82 6.13
CA GLU A 49 18.87 0.54 6.04
C GLU A 49 18.17 1.49 7.04
N VAL A 50 16.88 1.31 7.30
CA VAL A 50 16.13 2.07 8.31
C VAL A 50 16.58 1.70 9.72
N SER A 51 16.77 0.41 10.04
CA SER A 51 17.21 -0.02 11.37
C SER A 51 18.64 0.45 11.69
N GLU A 52 19.52 0.49 10.69
CA GLU A 52 20.87 1.03 10.81
C GLU A 52 20.89 2.57 10.91
N GLY A 53 19.78 3.25 10.58
CA GLY A 53 19.69 4.71 10.54
C GLY A 53 20.32 5.33 9.29
N LYS A 54 20.60 4.52 8.25
CA LYS A 54 21.12 4.97 6.95
C LYS A 54 20.03 5.58 6.07
N ARG A 55 18.75 5.33 6.38
CA ARG A 55 17.58 5.83 5.66
C ARG A 55 16.47 6.25 6.64
N PRO A 56 15.75 7.36 6.41
CA PRO A 56 14.55 7.67 7.18
C PRO A 56 13.43 6.65 6.91
N GLY A 57 12.81 6.12 7.97
CA GLY A 57 11.68 5.20 7.87
C GLY A 57 10.35 5.85 7.51
N THR A 58 10.27 7.19 7.61
CA THR A 58 9.08 7.99 7.30
C THR A 58 9.48 9.23 6.50
N PHE A 59 8.66 9.62 5.52
CA PHE A 59 8.76 10.96 4.92
C PHE A 59 7.51 11.76 5.25
N SER A 60 7.69 13.01 5.68
CA SER A 60 6.60 13.95 5.88
C SER A 60 6.04 14.36 4.52
N LYS A 61 4.78 14.04 4.25
CA LYS A 61 4.05 14.55 3.09
C LYS A 61 3.15 15.70 3.52
N HIS A 62 3.13 16.79 2.77
CA HIS A 62 2.12 17.83 2.94
C HIS A 62 0.82 17.34 2.30
N LYS A 63 -0.22 17.23 3.11
CA LYS A 63 -1.54 16.75 2.69
C LYS A 63 -2.53 17.91 2.66
N ASN A 64 -3.18 18.10 1.53
CA ASN A 64 -4.41 18.88 1.42
C ASN A 64 -5.55 17.89 1.22
N TYR A 65 -6.08 17.35 2.31
CA TYR A 65 -7.30 16.54 2.28
C TYR A 65 -8.49 17.40 2.65
N ASP A 66 -9.63 17.10 2.04
CA ASP A 66 -10.92 17.62 2.50
C ASP A 66 -11.18 17.10 3.91
N THR A 67 -11.75 17.94 4.76
CA THR A 67 -12.06 17.63 6.16
C THR A 67 -12.95 16.37 6.23
N GLY A 68 -12.52 15.36 6.99
CA GLY A 68 -13.30 14.15 7.24
C GLY A 68 -12.98 12.93 6.38
N VAL A 69 -12.00 13.01 5.46
CA VAL A 69 -11.49 11.83 4.74
C VAL A 69 -10.17 11.38 5.36
N SER A 70 -10.25 10.42 6.28
CA SER A 70 -9.08 9.77 6.88
C SER A 70 -9.33 8.28 7.17
N GLU A 71 -8.26 7.51 7.27
CA GLU A 71 -8.32 6.18 7.90
C GLU A 71 -7.99 6.25 9.39
N GLU A 72 -8.71 5.45 10.19
CA GLU A 72 -8.44 5.31 11.61
C GLU A 72 -7.03 4.74 11.84
N GLU A 73 -6.29 5.31 12.78
CA GLU A 73 -4.96 4.84 13.17
C GLU A 73 -5.06 3.46 13.84
N ASN A 74 -4.22 2.51 13.42
CA ASN A 74 -4.11 1.22 14.07
C ASN A 74 -2.64 0.84 14.30
N PRO A 75 -2.21 0.54 15.54
CA PRO A 75 -0.82 0.20 15.81
C PRO A 75 -0.43 -1.21 15.32
N ASN A 76 -1.40 -2.07 14.98
CA ASN A 76 -1.11 -3.43 14.54
C ASN A 76 -0.79 -3.45 13.03
N LEU A 77 0.48 -3.68 12.69
CA LEU A 77 0.96 -3.71 11.31
C LEU A 77 0.15 -4.66 10.41
N ILE A 78 -0.18 -5.87 10.90
CA ILE A 78 -0.93 -6.86 10.11
C ILE A 78 -2.33 -6.34 9.78
N LYS A 79 -3.01 -5.69 10.73
CA LYS A 79 -4.33 -5.08 10.50
C LYS A 79 -4.25 -3.95 9.48
N VAL A 80 -3.23 -3.10 9.57
CA VAL A 80 -3.03 -2.00 8.61
C VAL A 80 -2.75 -2.54 7.21
N LEU A 81 -1.90 -3.57 7.07
CA LEU A 81 -1.61 -4.21 5.78
C LEU A 81 -2.83 -4.88 5.17
N TYR A 82 -3.64 -5.57 5.98
CA TYR A 82 -4.89 -6.15 5.52
C TYR A 82 -5.85 -5.08 5.01
N LYS A 83 -6.02 -3.99 5.76
CA LYS A 83 -6.87 -2.87 5.35
C LYS A 83 -6.34 -2.16 4.09
N LEU A 84 -5.02 -2.09 3.93
CA LEU A 84 -4.37 -1.58 2.72
C LEU A 84 -4.71 -2.45 1.49
N TYR A 85 -4.69 -3.78 1.66
CA TYR A 85 -5.19 -4.71 0.65
C TYR A 85 -6.67 -4.48 0.32
N GLU A 86 -7.54 -4.33 1.33
CA GLU A 86 -8.97 -4.05 1.09
C GLU A 86 -9.17 -2.76 0.28
N ARG A 87 -8.39 -1.70 0.56
CA ARG A 87 -8.46 -0.46 -0.22
C ARG A 87 -8.04 -0.65 -1.67
N HIS A 88 -7.02 -1.47 -1.94
CA HIS A 88 -6.62 -1.77 -3.32
C HIS A 88 -7.66 -2.60 -4.07
N SER A 89 -8.28 -3.57 -3.40
CA SER A 89 -9.38 -4.33 -3.97
C SER A 89 -10.59 -3.42 -4.30
N GLU A 90 -10.95 -2.52 -3.38
CA GLU A 90 -12.01 -1.51 -3.61
C GLU A 90 -11.66 -0.55 -4.76
N LEU A 91 -10.41 -0.08 -4.83
CA LEU A 91 -9.94 0.77 -5.93
C LEU A 91 -10.03 0.08 -7.28
N TRP A 92 -9.70 -1.22 -7.34
CA TRP A 92 -9.83 -2.01 -8.56
C TRP A 92 -11.29 -2.01 -9.04
N ASP A 93 -12.23 -2.39 -8.15
CA ASP A 93 -13.65 -2.48 -8.49
C ASP A 93 -14.25 -1.12 -8.90
N LEU A 94 -13.79 -0.03 -8.26
CA LEU A 94 -14.21 1.32 -8.62
C LEU A 94 -13.63 1.77 -9.96
N GLU A 95 -12.38 1.43 -10.28
CA GLU A 95 -11.77 1.72 -11.57
C GLU A 95 -12.44 0.95 -12.70
N ASP A 96 -12.79 -0.32 -12.50
CA ASP A 96 -13.55 -1.11 -13.48
C ASP A 96 -14.90 -0.44 -13.76
N LYS A 97 -15.65 -0.07 -12.71
CA LYS A 97 -16.92 0.67 -12.86
C LYS A 97 -16.75 2.00 -13.59
N ARG A 98 -15.72 2.77 -13.24
CA ARG A 98 -15.45 4.09 -13.83
C ARG A 98 -15.12 4.00 -15.33
N ARG A 99 -14.41 2.93 -15.73
CA ARG A 99 -13.92 2.72 -17.10
C ARG A 99 -14.93 2.08 -18.02
N ASP A 100 -15.82 1.24 -17.50
CA ASP A 100 -16.85 0.58 -18.30
C ASP A 100 -17.84 1.60 -18.87
N THR A 101 -17.69 1.89 -20.16
CA THR A 101 -18.55 2.80 -20.92
C THR A 101 -19.72 2.10 -21.60
N GLU A 102 -19.73 0.77 -21.59
CA GLU A 102 -20.71 -0.05 -22.30
C GLU A 102 -21.91 -0.36 -21.41
N THR A 103 -21.67 -0.66 -20.13
CA THR A 103 -22.71 -1.09 -19.19
C THR A 103 -23.16 0.02 -18.23
N ASN A 104 -22.25 0.89 -17.78
CA ASN A 104 -22.52 1.86 -16.72
C ASN A 104 -22.94 3.25 -17.26
N GLN A 105 -23.89 3.87 -16.57
CA GLN A 105 -24.35 5.21 -16.92
C GLN A 105 -23.30 6.29 -16.56
N PRO A 106 -23.29 7.45 -17.25
CA PRO A 106 -22.34 8.53 -16.98
C PRO A 106 -22.29 8.96 -15.51
N ASP A 107 -23.44 9.06 -14.84
CA ASP A 107 -23.54 9.48 -13.43
C ASP A 107 -22.96 8.42 -12.48
N GLU A 108 -23.13 7.14 -12.78
CA GLU A 108 -22.55 6.04 -11.99
C GLU A 108 -21.02 6.04 -12.10
N ARG A 109 -20.50 6.29 -13.30
CA ARG A 109 -19.06 6.40 -13.56
C ARG A 109 -18.46 7.63 -12.88
N LEU A 110 -19.17 8.74 -12.87
CA LEU A 110 -18.77 9.95 -12.16
C LEU A 110 -18.72 9.71 -10.65
N SER A 111 -19.75 9.08 -10.09
CA SER A 111 -19.79 8.69 -8.68
C SER A 111 -18.64 7.74 -8.30
N ALA A 112 -18.31 6.78 -9.18
CA ALA A 112 -17.16 5.91 -9.00
C ALA A 112 -15.84 6.71 -8.99
N ALA A 113 -15.68 7.70 -9.87
CA ALA A 113 -14.49 8.56 -9.88
C ALA A 113 -14.33 9.37 -8.58
N ASP A 114 -15.42 9.93 -8.06
CA ASP A 114 -15.41 10.62 -6.76
C ASP A 114 -14.99 9.67 -5.63
N ARG A 115 -15.49 8.44 -5.66
CA ARG A 115 -15.15 7.41 -4.68
C ARG A 115 -13.68 6.98 -4.79
N VAL A 116 -13.13 6.84 -6.00
CA VAL A 116 -11.70 6.55 -6.23
C VAL A 116 -10.82 7.59 -5.53
N SER A 117 -11.18 8.88 -5.62
CA SER A 117 -10.44 9.96 -4.95
C SER A 117 -10.42 9.78 -3.42
N ILE A 118 -11.57 9.46 -2.83
CA ILE A 118 -11.70 9.22 -1.38
C ILE A 118 -10.90 7.99 -0.95
N VAL A 119 -11.05 6.87 -1.65
CA VAL A 119 -10.39 5.60 -1.31
C VAL A 119 -8.87 5.71 -1.50
N ASN A 120 -8.39 6.46 -2.50
CA ASN A 120 -6.96 6.73 -2.66
C ASN A 120 -6.37 7.55 -1.51
N LYS A 121 -7.09 8.54 -0.99
CA LYS A 121 -6.65 9.29 0.21
C LYS A 121 -6.51 8.35 1.41
N LYS A 122 -7.50 7.48 1.62
CA LYS A 122 -7.49 6.43 2.66
C LYS A 122 -6.34 5.44 2.51
N ARG A 123 -6.06 4.97 1.29
CA ARG A 123 -4.89 4.14 0.97
C ARG A 123 -3.59 4.83 1.35
N ASN A 124 -3.45 6.12 1.02
CA ASN A 124 -2.25 6.89 1.36
C ASN A 124 -2.04 7.01 2.87
N ASP A 125 -3.12 7.16 3.65
CA ASP A 125 -3.04 7.14 5.12
C ASP A 125 -2.49 5.82 5.64
N LEU A 126 -2.98 4.70 5.12
CA LEU A 126 -2.52 3.37 5.52
C LEU A 126 -1.05 3.14 5.17
N VAL A 127 -0.59 3.60 4.01
CA VAL A 127 0.84 3.55 3.63
C VAL A 127 1.70 4.30 4.65
N GLU A 128 1.26 5.46 5.10
CA GLU A 128 1.99 6.21 6.12
C GLU A 128 1.90 5.61 7.51
N GLN A 129 0.78 4.98 7.86
CA GLN A 129 0.65 4.19 9.09
C GLN A 129 1.68 3.05 9.10
N VAL A 130 1.81 2.32 7.99
CA VAL A 130 2.84 1.27 7.83
C VAL A 130 4.24 1.84 8.09
N ASP A 131 4.57 2.98 7.47
CA ASP A 131 5.87 3.65 7.66
C ASP A 131 6.10 4.03 9.13
N ARG A 132 5.09 4.62 9.80
CA ARG A 132 5.16 5.00 11.22
C ARG A 132 5.40 3.79 12.12
N ILE A 133 4.64 2.71 11.94
CA ILE A 133 4.73 1.50 12.76
C ILE A 133 6.10 0.85 12.59
N ILE A 134 6.52 0.60 11.35
CA ILE A 134 7.82 -0.01 11.04
C ILE A 134 8.96 0.83 11.62
N ASN A 135 8.95 2.15 11.41
CA ASN A 135 9.98 3.04 11.93
C ASN A 135 10.03 3.03 13.48
N ALA A 136 8.87 3.01 14.14
CA ALA A 136 8.81 2.93 15.59
C ALA A 136 9.36 1.60 16.14
N ASP A 137 8.98 0.47 15.52
CA ASP A 137 9.38 -0.85 15.98
C ASP A 137 10.86 -1.16 15.70
N LEU A 138 11.38 -0.75 14.53
CA LEU A 138 12.81 -0.90 14.23
C LEU A 138 13.69 -0.05 15.18
N LYS A 139 13.25 1.15 15.55
CA LYS A 139 13.96 1.98 16.54
C LYS A 139 13.98 1.32 17.92
N LYS A 140 12.88 0.69 18.34
CA LYS A 140 12.85 -0.09 19.59
C LYS A 140 13.86 -1.24 19.53
N ILE A 141 13.86 -2.03 18.47
CA ILE A 141 14.81 -3.15 18.31
C ILE A 141 16.27 -2.69 18.41
N LYS A 142 16.62 -1.54 17.80
CA LYS A 142 17.98 -0.96 17.92
C LYS A 142 18.36 -0.63 19.36
N LEU A 143 17.43 -0.10 20.16
CA LEU A 143 17.67 0.18 21.58
C LEU A 143 17.94 -1.10 22.38
N TRP A 144 17.28 -2.21 22.05
CA TRP A 144 17.52 -3.52 22.68
C TRP A 144 18.78 -4.21 22.15
N GLY A 145 19.16 -4.00 20.89
CA GLY A 145 20.41 -4.50 20.31
C GLY A 145 21.66 -3.80 20.88
N ASN A 146 21.48 -2.59 21.42
CA ASN A 146 22.49 -1.88 22.21
C ASN A 146 22.47 -2.33 23.69
N LEU A 147 22.13 -3.60 23.97
CA LEU A 147 22.26 -4.19 25.31
C LEU A 147 23.71 -4.07 25.79
N VAL A 148 23.93 -3.01 26.56
CA VAL A 148 24.96 -2.79 27.59
C VAL A 148 26.41 -2.94 27.10
N GLU A 149 27.08 -1.80 26.83
CA GLU A 149 28.50 -1.68 27.22
C GLU A 149 28.62 -1.76 28.75
#